data_AF-A0AAV2HC45-F1
#
_entry.id   AF-A0AAV2HC45-F1
#
_cell.length_a   1.000
_cell.length_b   1.000
_cell.length_c   1.000
_cell.angle_alpha   90.00
_cell.angle_beta   90.00
_cell.angle_gamma   90.00
#
_symmetry.space_group_name_H-M   'P 1'
#
loop_
_entity.id
_entity.type
_entity.pdbx_description
1 polymer ?
#
loop_
_entity_poly.entity_id
_entity_poly.type
_entity_poly.pdbx_seq_one_letter_code
_entity_poly.pdbx_strand_id
1 'polypeptide(L)'
;MSTVVDVDDLLTGSGLTNDEEEEEEEAMTAPEVLQKLEEAWLNEKFAPDLLPVKSNLVECMLAQIDAMESNIANAKKGDFRINVHRMEIDRIRYVISSYLRQRIAKIESFTAHILQDEEKRRDTDAPLLSDAELEFAKAYHNSVMAHLKNTALDHMPPNVASMNVQETAVLPNLDSYVFLKVNDRTENVLVEEETVDVGEEIMDFEKGDQHIMRYKPVASLIESGAVSLI
;
A
#
# COMPACT_ATOMS: atom_id res chain seq x y z
N MET A 1 -15.66 -72.67 17.34
CA MET A 1 -14.56 -72.32 16.40
C MET A 1 -15.24 -71.63 15.23
N SER A 2 -15.52 -70.33 15.22
CA SER A 2 -14.67 -69.13 15.35
C SER A 2 -13.41 -69.19 14.49
N THR A 3 -13.48 -68.55 13.32
CA THR A 3 -12.34 -67.95 12.63
C THR A 3 -12.82 -66.65 12.02
N VAL A 4 -12.15 -65.59 12.45
CA VAL A 4 -12.39 -64.16 12.24
C VAL A 4 -12.06 -63.77 10.81
N VAL A 5 -12.82 -62.85 10.23
CA VAL A 5 -12.43 -62.15 8.99
C VAL A 5 -11.59 -60.96 9.44
N ASP A 6 -10.27 -61.04 9.24
CA ASP A 6 -9.34 -59.94 9.51
C ASP A 6 -9.46 -58.85 8.43
N VAL A 7 -9.45 -57.60 8.91
CA VAL A 7 -9.87 -56.36 8.21
C VAL A 7 -8.69 -55.70 7.48
N ASP A 8 -7.60 -56.44 7.23
CA ASP A 8 -6.31 -55.86 6.81
C ASP A 8 -5.99 -55.98 5.31
N ASP A 9 -6.93 -56.44 4.47
CA ASP A 9 -6.70 -56.62 3.03
C ASP A 9 -7.24 -55.45 2.17
N LEU A 10 -7.42 -54.26 2.77
CA LEU A 10 -7.92 -53.06 2.10
C LEU A 10 -6.90 -51.90 2.07
N LEU A 11 -5.59 -52.22 2.00
CA LEU A 11 -4.55 -51.19 1.85
C LEU A 11 -3.42 -51.67 0.92
N THR A 12 -3.66 -51.69 -0.40
CA THR A 12 -2.65 -51.36 -1.42
C THR A 12 -3.31 -51.29 -2.79
N GLY A 13 -3.65 -50.09 -3.27
CA GLY A 13 -4.23 -49.95 -4.60
C GLY A 13 -4.54 -48.50 -4.99
N SER A 14 -3.48 -47.73 -5.26
CA SER A 14 -3.48 -46.49 -6.04
C SER A 14 -4.45 -45.39 -5.60
N GLY A 15 -4.11 -44.68 -4.52
CA GLY A 15 -4.54 -43.31 -4.30
C GLY A 15 -3.58 -42.34 -5.00
N LEU A 16 -3.94 -41.91 -6.20
CA LEU A 16 -3.48 -40.65 -6.79
C LEU A 16 -4.75 -39.82 -7.01
N THR A 17 -5.34 -39.34 -5.92
CA THR A 17 -6.19 -38.17 -5.99
C THR A 17 -5.23 -36.99 -5.92
N ASN A 18 -5.08 -36.33 -7.06
CA ASN A 18 -4.55 -34.99 -7.15
C ASN A 18 -5.53 -34.13 -6.33
N ASP A 19 -5.23 -33.91 -5.05
CA ASP A 19 -5.84 -32.83 -4.28
C ASP A 19 -5.22 -31.54 -4.85
N GLU A 20 -5.75 -31.12 -6.00
CA GLU A 20 -5.72 -29.73 -6.40
C GLU A 20 -6.58 -29.02 -5.36
N GLU A 21 -5.93 -28.56 -4.28
CA GLU A 21 -6.43 -27.50 -3.43
C GLU A 21 -6.68 -26.30 -4.34
N GLU A 22 -7.87 -26.24 -4.94
CA GLU A 22 -8.45 -24.98 -5.38
C GLU A 22 -8.44 -24.10 -4.14
N GLU A 23 -7.47 -23.17 -4.06
CA GLU A 23 -7.50 -22.06 -3.12
C GLU A 23 -8.86 -21.40 -3.30
N GLU A 24 -9.81 -21.71 -2.41
CA GLU A 24 -11.05 -20.95 -2.30
C GLU A 24 -10.62 -19.50 -2.11
N GLU A 25 -10.82 -18.66 -3.14
CA GLU A 25 -10.74 -17.21 -3.02
C GLU A 25 -11.78 -16.81 -1.96
N GLU A 26 -11.40 -16.88 -0.68
CA GLU A 26 -12.24 -16.44 0.42
C GLU A 26 -12.57 -14.97 0.17
N ALA A 27 -13.84 -14.70 -0.14
CA ALA A 27 -14.31 -13.35 -0.36
C ALA A 27 -14.07 -12.52 0.90
N MET A 28 -13.10 -11.60 0.86
CA MET A 28 -12.78 -10.73 1.99
C MET A 28 -14.02 -10.03 2.52
N THR A 29 -14.19 -10.04 3.84
CA THR A 29 -15.34 -9.39 4.47
C THR A 29 -15.17 -7.87 4.51
N ALA A 30 -16.27 -7.10 4.52
CA ALA A 30 -16.18 -5.63 4.58
C ALA A 30 -15.34 -5.09 5.78
N PRO A 31 -15.40 -5.69 6.99
CA PRO A 31 -14.51 -5.31 8.10
C PRO A 31 -13.02 -5.56 7.82
N GLU A 32 -12.68 -6.67 7.15
CA GLU A 32 -11.29 -6.98 6.79
C GLU A 32 -10.75 -5.99 5.75
N VAL A 33 -11.56 -5.62 4.76
CA VAL A 33 -11.19 -4.61 3.77
C VAL A 33 -10.96 -3.26 4.44
N LEU A 34 -11.81 -2.88 5.41
CA LEU A 34 -11.62 -1.66 6.18
C LEU A 34 -10.32 -1.69 6.99
N GLN A 35 -10.00 -2.81 7.65
CA GLN A 35 -8.76 -2.96 8.39
C GLN A 35 -7.53 -2.81 7.49
N LYS A 36 -7.50 -3.49 6.35
CA LYS A 36 -6.40 -3.37 5.36
C LYS A 36 -6.27 -1.94 4.82
N LEU A 37 -7.40 -1.23 4.66
CA LEU A 37 -7.40 0.17 4.25
C LEU A 37 -6.84 1.08 5.35
N GLU A 38 -7.16 0.85 6.62
CA GLU A 38 -6.60 1.59 7.76
C GLU A 38 -5.09 1.37 7.87
N GLU A 39 -4.62 0.14 7.68
CA GLU A 39 -3.18 -0.20 7.65
C GLU A 39 -2.47 0.51 6.49
N ALA A 40 -3.02 0.44 5.27
CA ALA A 40 -2.49 1.15 4.11
C ALA A 40 -2.47 2.67 4.33
N TRP A 41 -3.50 3.22 4.99
CA TRP A 41 -3.57 4.63 5.34
C TRP A 41 -2.48 5.07 6.33
N LEU A 42 -2.23 4.28 7.37
CA LEU A 42 -1.17 4.57 8.34
C LEU A 42 0.22 4.45 7.69
N ASN A 43 0.45 3.38 6.92
CA ASN A 43 1.70 3.21 6.19
C ASN A 43 1.97 4.39 5.25
N GLU A 44 0.96 4.81 4.48
CA GLU A 44 1.09 5.97 3.58
C GLU A 44 1.35 7.28 4.34
N LYS A 45 0.83 7.42 5.56
CA LYS A 45 1.04 8.62 6.38
C LYS A 45 2.47 8.75 6.87
N PHE A 46 3.12 7.64 7.23
CA PHE A 46 4.44 7.64 7.87
C PHE A 46 5.58 7.28 6.92
N ALA A 47 5.31 6.68 5.76
CA ALA A 47 6.31 6.41 4.75
C ALA A 47 6.83 7.72 4.13
N PRO A 48 8.16 7.88 3.94
CA PRO A 48 8.75 9.06 3.32
C PRO A 48 8.53 9.13 1.80
N ASP A 49 8.33 7.99 1.15
CA ASP A 49 8.07 7.81 -0.27
C ASP A 49 6.61 7.40 -0.55
N LEU A 50 6.24 7.32 -1.82
CA LEU A 50 4.91 6.88 -2.23
C LEU A 50 4.85 5.35 -2.22
N LEU A 51 3.82 4.77 -1.59
CA LEU A 51 3.65 3.32 -1.55
C LEU A 51 2.81 2.79 -2.74
N PRO A 52 2.84 1.48 -3.04
CA PRO A 52 1.99 0.88 -4.06
C PRO A 52 0.51 1.14 -3.83
N VAL A 53 -0.22 1.46 -4.91
CA VAL A 53 -1.63 1.84 -4.79
C VAL A 53 -2.49 0.64 -4.41
N LYS A 54 -3.41 0.85 -3.45
CA LYS A 54 -4.40 -0.15 -3.05
C LYS A 54 -5.79 0.18 -3.62
N SER A 55 -5.89 0.36 -4.94
CA SER A 55 -7.13 0.77 -5.63
C SER A 55 -8.31 -0.14 -5.32
N ASN A 56 -8.09 -1.46 -5.31
CA ASN A 56 -9.13 -2.45 -5.01
C ASN A 56 -9.79 -2.22 -3.64
N LEU A 57 -9.01 -1.86 -2.61
CA LEU A 57 -9.54 -1.59 -1.27
C LEU A 57 -10.39 -0.32 -1.25
N VAL A 58 -9.93 0.72 -1.95
CA VAL A 58 -10.66 1.99 -2.07
C VAL A 58 -11.97 1.79 -2.81
N GLU A 59 -11.95 1.13 -3.97
CA GLU A 59 -13.13 0.85 -4.78
C GLU A 59 -14.15 -0.02 -4.03
N CYS A 60 -13.68 -1.07 -3.35
CA CYS A 60 -14.54 -1.92 -2.53
C CYS A 60 -15.23 -1.13 -1.41
N MET A 61 -14.50 -0.25 -0.71
CA MET A 61 -15.09 0.56 0.36
C MET A 61 -16.02 1.66 -0.15
N LEU A 62 -15.75 2.24 -1.33
CA LEU A 62 -16.68 3.17 -1.98
C LEU A 62 -17.99 2.47 -2.36
N ALA A 63 -17.91 1.28 -2.98
CA ALA A 63 -19.10 0.48 -3.30
C ALA A 63 -19.90 0.10 -2.04
N GLN A 64 -19.20 -0.22 -0.94
CA GLN A 64 -19.84 -0.51 0.34
C GLN A 64 -20.54 0.72 0.94
N ILE A 65 -19.92 1.90 0.84
CA ILE A 65 -20.56 3.17 1.24
C ILE A 65 -21.85 3.39 0.45
N ASP A 66 -21.82 3.24 -0.88
CA ASP A 66 -23.00 3.42 -1.74
C ASP A 66 -24.14 2.46 -1.37
N ALA A 67 -23.80 1.19 -1.10
CA ALA A 67 -24.76 0.20 -0.63
C ALA A 67 -25.37 0.57 0.73
N MET A 68 -24.55 1.05 1.67
CA MET A 68 -25.03 1.50 2.98
C MET A 68 -25.92 2.74 2.87
N GLU A 69 -25.59 3.70 1.99
CA GLU A 69 -26.40 4.89 1.74
C GLU A 69 -27.77 4.55 1.16
N SER A 70 -27.82 3.63 0.19
CA SER A 70 -29.07 3.10 -0.37
C SER A 70 -29.94 2.42 0.70
N ASN A 71 -29.32 1.61 1.57
CA ASN A 71 -30.02 0.96 2.67
C ASN A 71 -30.60 1.97 3.67
N ILE A 72 -29.85 3.04 3.99
CA ILE A 72 -30.32 4.13 4.84
C ILE A 72 -31.50 4.88 4.20
N ALA A 73 -31.44 5.13 2.89
CA ALA A 73 -32.51 5.82 2.17
C ALA A 73 -33.83 5.05 2.20
N ASN A 74 -33.76 3.71 2.18
CA ASN A 74 -34.91 2.81 2.23
C ASN A 74 -35.35 2.42 3.66
N ALA A 75 -34.59 2.81 4.69
CA ALA A 75 -34.85 2.43 6.07
C ALA A 75 -36.06 3.18 6.68
N LYS A 76 -36.69 2.56 7.67
CA LYS A 76 -37.84 3.16 8.39
C LYS A 76 -37.38 4.39 9.18
N LYS A 77 -38.06 5.52 8.95
CA LYS A 77 -37.79 6.78 9.67
C LYS A 77 -37.94 6.58 11.19
N GLY A 78 -36.93 6.99 11.95
CA GLY A 78 -36.91 6.89 13.42
C GLY A 78 -36.12 5.71 13.99
N ASP A 79 -35.56 4.83 13.16
CA ASP A 79 -34.64 3.79 13.63
C ASP A 79 -33.28 4.42 14.03
N PHE A 80 -32.80 4.15 15.25
CA PHE A 80 -31.52 4.63 15.74
C PHE A 80 -30.34 4.07 14.92
N ARG A 81 -30.51 2.90 14.29
CA ARG A 81 -29.48 2.27 13.44
C ARG A 81 -29.08 3.16 12.26
N ILE A 82 -29.99 4.00 11.77
CA ILE A 82 -29.69 4.97 10.71
C ILE A 82 -28.59 5.93 11.15
N ASN A 83 -28.64 6.42 12.39
CA ASN A 83 -27.62 7.34 12.90
C ASN A 83 -26.27 6.63 13.06
N VAL A 84 -26.27 5.38 13.55
CA VAL A 84 -25.05 4.58 13.68
C VAL A 84 -24.41 4.33 12.32
N HIS A 85 -25.18 3.93 11.31
CA HIS A 85 -24.65 3.71 9.97
C HIS A 85 -24.14 5.01 9.33
N ARG A 86 -24.80 6.16 9.54
CA ARG A 86 -24.29 7.46 9.07
C ARG A 86 -22.94 7.81 9.71
N MET A 87 -22.81 7.63 11.03
CA MET A 87 -21.56 7.89 11.73
C MET A 87 -20.42 7.01 11.19
N GLU A 88 -20.70 5.74 10.90
CA GLU A 88 -19.68 4.84 10.34
C GLU A 88 -19.30 5.21 8.90
N ILE A 89 -20.28 5.57 8.06
CA ILE A 89 -19.99 6.05 6.71
C ILE A 89 -19.10 7.30 6.77
N ASP A 90 -19.37 8.25 7.67
CA ASP A 90 -18.55 9.46 7.82
C ASP A 90 -17.12 9.12 8.24
N ARG A 91 -16.94 8.12 9.13
CA ARG A 91 -15.62 7.62 9.54
C ARG A 91 -14.87 6.98 8.36
N ILE A 92 -15.52 6.11 7.59
CA ILE A 92 -14.89 5.45 6.42
C ILE A 92 -14.53 6.49 5.35
N ARG A 93 -15.43 7.44 5.05
CA ARG A 93 -15.15 8.54 4.10
C ARG A 93 -13.95 9.38 4.55
N TYR A 94 -13.80 9.62 5.85
CA TYR A 94 -12.64 10.34 6.38
C TYR A 94 -11.34 9.57 6.10
N VAL A 95 -11.29 8.26 6.39
CA VAL A 95 -10.12 7.42 6.14
C VAL A 95 -9.74 7.44 4.66
N ILE A 96 -10.68 7.15 3.76
CA ILE A 96 -10.46 7.18 2.30
C ILE A 96 -9.95 8.55 1.86
N SER A 97 -10.63 9.62 2.28
CA SER A 97 -10.24 10.98 1.89
C SER A 97 -8.87 11.36 2.42
N SER A 98 -8.52 10.95 3.64
CA SER A 98 -7.21 11.22 4.22
C SER A 98 -6.11 10.45 3.51
N TYR A 99 -6.34 9.18 3.17
CA TYR A 99 -5.41 8.36 2.41
C TYR A 99 -5.13 8.97 1.03
N LEU A 100 -6.18 9.28 0.26
CA LEU A 100 -6.03 9.87 -1.08
C LEU A 100 -5.36 11.24 -1.04
N ARG A 101 -5.69 12.09 -0.06
CA ARG A 101 -5.02 13.40 0.10
C ARG A 101 -3.53 13.27 0.39
N GLN A 102 -3.14 12.31 1.23
CA GLN A 102 -1.73 12.07 1.54
C GLN A 102 -0.95 11.64 0.30
N ARG A 103 -1.54 10.74 -0.50
CA ARG A 103 -0.96 10.30 -1.77
C ARG A 103 -0.79 11.43 -2.77
N ILE A 104 -1.84 12.22 -2.99
CA ILE A 104 -1.78 13.39 -3.88
C ILE A 104 -0.67 14.36 -3.44
N ALA A 105 -0.56 14.64 -2.13
CA ALA A 105 0.49 15.53 -1.62
C ALA A 105 1.92 14.99 -1.89
N LYS A 106 2.13 13.68 -1.78
CA LYS A 106 3.40 13.04 -2.15
C LYS A 106 3.64 13.07 -3.66
N ILE A 107 2.60 12.83 -4.46
CA ILE A 107 2.66 12.91 -5.93
C ILE A 107 3.05 14.32 -6.38
N GLU A 108 2.48 15.36 -5.78
CA GLU A 108 2.84 16.76 -6.04
C GLU A 108 4.28 17.08 -5.62
N SER A 109 4.75 16.50 -4.51
CA SER A 109 6.09 16.76 -3.98
C SER A 109 7.19 16.08 -4.81
N PHE A 110 6.94 14.86 -5.29
CA PHE A 110 7.94 14.01 -5.96
C PHE A 110 7.55 13.66 -7.41
N THR A 111 6.80 14.52 -8.10
CA THR A 111 6.18 14.21 -9.40
C THR A 111 7.17 13.69 -10.43
N ALA A 112 8.31 14.36 -10.61
CA ALA A 112 9.30 14.01 -11.61
C ALA A 112 9.95 12.63 -11.33
N HIS A 113 10.20 12.33 -10.06
CA HIS A 113 10.77 11.05 -9.63
C HIS A 113 9.78 9.91 -9.86
N ILE A 114 8.54 10.08 -9.37
CA ILE A 114 7.48 9.07 -9.47
C ILE A 114 7.18 8.73 -10.94
N LEU A 115 7.10 9.73 -11.83
CA LEU A 115 6.85 9.47 -13.26
C LEU A 115 7.98 8.65 -13.91
N GLN A 116 9.23 8.86 -13.50
CA GLN A 116 10.36 8.10 -14.03
C GLN A 116 10.39 6.67 -13.51
N ASP A 117 10.02 6.47 -12.24
CA ASP A 117 9.92 5.13 -11.66
C ASP A 117 8.79 4.33 -12.32
N GLU A 118 7.65 4.97 -12.56
CA GLU A 118 6.52 4.38 -13.27
C GLU A 118 6.89 4.03 -14.74
N GLU A 119 7.72 4.84 -15.41
CA GLU A 119 8.25 4.52 -16.75
C GLU A 119 9.23 3.35 -16.76
N LYS A 120 10.00 3.15 -15.69
CA LYS A 120 10.95 2.04 -15.53
C LYS A 120 10.30 0.76 -15.02
N ARG A 121 9.05 0.84 -14.55
CA ARG A 121 8.30 -0.28 -13.97
C ARG A 121 8.17 -1.41 -14.98
N ARG A 122 8.32 -2.66 -14.52
CA ARG A 122 7.96 -3.84 -15.31
C ARG A 122 6.48 -4.14 -15.10
N ASP A 123 5.81 -4.70 -16.10
CA ASP A 123 4.38 -5.05 -16.00
C ASP A 123 4.05 -6.07 -14.89
N THR A 124 5.07 -6.77 -14.36
CA THR A 124 4.93 -7.74 -13.26
C THR A 124 4.92 -7.09 -11.87
N ASP A 125 5.46 -5.86 -11.74
CA ASP A 125 5.57 -5.19 -10.46
C ASP A 125 4.23 -4.49 -10.10
N ALA A 126 3.91 -4.38 -8.82
CA ALA A 126 2.65 -3.77 -8.37
C ALA A 126 2.57 -2.28 -8.82
N PRO A 127 1.40 -1.80 -9.25
CA PRO A 127 1.27 -0.42 -9.71
C PRO A 127 1.51 0.57 -8.56
N LEU A 128 2.36 1.57 -8.79
CA LEU A 128 2.62 2.63 -7.81
C LEU A 128 1.47 3.64 -7.78
N LEU A 129 0.89 3.92 -8.94
CA LEU A 129 -0.15 4.90 -9.16
C LEU A 129 -1.42 4.22 -9.68
N SER A 130 -2.58 4.76 -9.31
CA SER A 130 -3.83 4.49 -10.04
C SER A 130 -3.86 5.25 -11.38
N ASP A 131 -4.70 4.82 -12.32
CA ASP A 131 -4.85 5.49 -13.62
C ASP A 131 -5.18 6.98 -13.48
N ALA A 132 -6.07 7.32 -12.53
CA ALA A 132 -6.43 8.70 -12.23
C ALA A 132 -5.26 9.50 -11.63
N GLU A 133 -4.47 8.89 -10.75
CA GLU A 133 -3.26 9.51 -10.19
C GLU A 133 -2.19 9.73 -11.27
N LEU A 134 -2.03 8.79 -12.20
CA LEU A 134 -1.10 8.90 -13.32
C LEU A 134 -1.50 10.03 -14.27
N GLU A 135 -2.79 10.15 -14.60
CA GLU A 135 -3.30 11.26 -15.40
C GLU A 135 -3.05 12.61 -14.69
N PHE A 136 -3.35 12.67 -13.39
CA PHE A 136 -3.10 13.86 -12.57
C PHE A 136 -1.61 14.22 -12.54
N ALA A 137 -0.72 13.26 -12.29
CA ALA A 137 0.72 13.49 -12.21
C ALA A 137 1.28 14.03 -13.54
N LYS A 138 0.86 13.47 -14.68
CA LYS A 138 1.24 13.95 -16.02
C LYS A 138 0.72 15.36 -16.28
N ALA A 139 -0.55 15.62 -15.97
CA ALA A 139 -1.16 16.94 -16.15
C ALA A 139 -0.46 17.99 -15.27
N TYR A 140 -0.19 17.67 -14.01
CA TYR A 140 0.51 18.53 -13.07
C TYR A 140 1.93 18.83 -13.54
N HIS A 141 2.71 17.80 -13.90
CA HIS A 141 4.07 17.96 -14.42
C HIS A 141 4.10 18.89 -15.63
N ASN A 142 3.23 18.65 -16.63
CA ASN A 142 3.14 19.47 -17.83
C ASN A 142 2.75 20.93 -17.52
N SER A 143 1.82 21.14 -16.57
CA SER A 143 1.38 22.47 -16.14
C SER A 143 2.52 23.26 -15.48
N VAL A 144 3.26 22.64 -14.55
CA VAL A 144 4.42 23.25 -13.88
C VAL A 144 5.52 23.58 -14.89
N MET A 145 5.84 22.65 -15.78
CA MET A 145 6.85 22.84 -16.83
C MET A 145 6.47 23.97 -17.79
N ALA A 146 5.20 24.02 -18.23
CA ALA A 146 4.70 25.07 -19.09
C ALA A 146 4.75 26.44 -18.39
N HIS A 147 4.38 26.50 -17.11
CA HIS A 147 4.44 27.73 -16.31
C HIS A 147 5.89 28.23 -16.20
N LEU A 148 6.82 27.36 -15.78
CA LEU A 148 8.23 27.72 -15.63
C LEU A 148 8.85 28.16 -16.95
N LYS A 149 8.50 27.48 -18.05
CA LYS A 149 8.96 27.83 -19.39
C LYS A 149 8.51 29.23 -19.79
N ASN A 150 7.21 29.50 -19.67
CA ASN A 150 6.62 30.79 -20.05
C ASN A 150 7.09 31.94 -19.16
N THR A 151 7.35 31.69 -17.88
CA THR A 151 7.73 32.75 -16.92
C THR A 151 9.22 33.07 -16.94
N ALA A 152 10.08 32.06 -17.13
CA ALA A 152 11.52 32.23 -16.96
C ALA A 152 12.35 31.64 -18.10
N LEU A 153 12.16 30.37 -18.49
CA LEU A 153 13.11 29.69 -19.38
C LEU A 153 13.16 30.29 -20.78
N ASP A 154 12.03 30.77 -21.31
CA ASP A 154 11.99 31.42 -22.63
C ASP A 154 12.73 32.77 -22.65
N HIS A 155 13.01 33.35 -21.49
CA HIS A 155 13.77 34.59 -21.33
C HIS A 155 15.24 34.36 -20.98
N MET A 156 15.66 33.10 -20.81
CA MET A 156 17.03 32.76 -20.47
C MET A 156 17.90 32.53 -21.71
N PRO A 157 19.22 32.77 -21.62
CA PRO A 157 20.16 32.41 -22.70
C PRO A 157 20.09 30.91 -23.03
N PRO A 158 20.33 30.51 -24.29
CA PRO A 158 20.12 29.14 -24.77
C PRO A 158 20.91 28.06 -24.01
N ASN A 159 22.03 28.43 -23.39
CA ASN A 159 22.88 27.51 -22.63
C ASN A 159 22.30 27.15 -21.24
N VAL A 160 21.33 27.91 -20.75
CA VAL A 160 20.70 27.73 -19.42
C VAL A 160 19.18 27.63 -19.50
N ALA A 161 18.61 27.76 -20.70
CA ALA A 161 17.17 27.63 -20.93
C ALA A 161 16.67 26.17 -20.88
N SER A 162 17.57 25.19 -20.97
CA SER A 162 17.24 23.77 -20.82
C SER A 162 17.24 23.36 -19.35
N MET A 163 16.11 22.89 -18.84
CA MET A 163 16.02 22.32 -17.49
C MET A 163 16.18 20.81 -17.54
N ASN A 164 17.18 20.30 -16.81
CA ASN A 164 17.34 18.86 -16.63
C ASN A 164 16.43 18.39 -15.50
N VAL A 165 15.28 17.80 -15.86
CA VAL A 165 14.27 17.31 -14.93
C VAL A 165 14.85 16.30 -13.93
N GLN A 166 15.90 15.57 -14.30
CA GLN A 166 16.58 14.58 -13.45
C GLN A 166 17.34 15.23 -12.29
N GLU A 167 18.00 16.37 -12.55
CA GLU A 167 18.82 17.06 -11.54
C GLU A 167 17.97 17.95 -10.62
N THR A 168 16.81 18.39 -11.10
CA THR A 168 15.86 19.20 -10.32
C THR A 168 14.79 18.37 -9.61
N ALA A 169 14.75 17.06 -9.83
CA ALA A 169 13.77 16.19 -9.20
C ALA A 169 13.99 16.16 -7.68
N VAL A 170 12.93 16.45 -6.92
CA VAL A 170 12.92 16.23 -5.48
C VAL A 170 12.80 14.72 -5.25
N LEU A 171 13.69 14.19 -4.41
CA LEU A 171 13.76 12.77 -4.08
C LEU A 171 13.21 12.54 -2.67
N PRO A 172 12.45 11.46 -2.43
CA PRO A 172 12.10 11.01 -1.08
C PRO A 172 13.35 10.69 -0.25
N ASN A 173 13.34 11.04 1.04
CA ASN A 173 14.43 10.70 1.95
C ASN A 173 14.19 9.31 2.58
N LEU A 174 14.79 8.28 1.97
CA LEU A 174 14.66 6.89 2.43
C LEU A 174 15.43 6.59 3.73
N ASP A 175 16.35 7.47 4.14
CA ASP A 175 17.07 7.36 5.42
C ASP A 175 16.30 7.97 6.59
N SER A 176 15.07 8.44 6.38
CA SER A 176 14.21 8.92 7.46
C SER A 176 13.90 7.81 8.46
N TYR A 177 13.92 8.15 9.75
CA TYR A 177 13.53 7.23 10.82
C TYR A 177 12.01 7.09 10.88
N VAL A 178 11.54 5.86 11.01
CA VAL A 178 10.13 5.51 11.15
C VAL A 178 9.93 4.59 12.35
N PHE A 179 8.76 4.70 12.99
CA PHE A 179 8.32 3.74 13.99
C PHE A 179 7.54 2.63 13.29
N LEU A 180 7.84 1.40 13.65
CA LEU A 180 7.25 0.23 13.05
C LEU A 180 6.81 -0.77 14.10
N LYS A 181 5.78 -1.53 13.75
CA LYS A 181 5.27 -2.66 14.51
C LYS A 181 5.35 -3.91 13.64
N VAL A 182 5.91 -4.97 14.21
CA VAL A 182 6.07 -6.26 13.54
C VAL A 182 4.74 -7.01 13.56
N ASN A 183 4.18 -7.32 12.39
CA ASN A 183 2.96 -8.10 12.26
C ASN A 183 3.26 -9.60 12.25
N ASP A 184 4.34 -9.99 11.57
CA ASP A 184 4.78 -11.38 11.45
C ASP A 184 6.28 -11.52 11.70
N ARG A 185 6.66 -12.66 12.29
CA ARG A 185 8.04 -12.97 12.63
C ARG A 185 8.89 -12.90 11.36
N THR A 186 9.90 -12.03 11.37
CA THR A 186 10.80 -11.83 10.23
C THR A 186 12.23 -11.94 10.74
N GLU A 187 13.00 -12.86 10.17
CA GLU A 187 14.39 -13.10 10.59
C GLU A 187 15.35 -12.44 9.61
N ASN A 188 16.56 -12.15 10.09
CA ASN A 188 17.67 -11.66 9.29
C ASN A 188 17.46 -10.31 8.58
N VAL A 189 16.87 -9.32 9.26
CA VAL A 189 16.75 -7.98 8.69
C VAL A 189 18.08 -7.26 8.81
N LEU A 190 18.65 -6.89 7.66
CA LEU A 190 19.91 -6.17 7.55
C LEU A 190 19.68 -4.69 7.87
N VAL A 191 20.12 -4.26 9.05
CA VAL A 191 20.11 -2.85 9.44
C VAL A 191 21.48 -2.26 9.09
N GLU A 192 21.51 -1.42 8.07
CA GLU A 192 22.66 -0.55 7.83
C GLU A 192 22.67 0.50 8.96
N GLU A 193 23.77 0.65 9.71
CA GLU A 193 24.02 1.77 10.64
C GLU A 193 24.89 2.86 9.98
N GLU A 194 24.81 4.10 10.48
CA GLU A 194 25.49 5.26 9.89
C GLU A 194 26.99 5.32 10.28
N THR A 195 27.38 4.61 11.34
CA THR A 195 28.74 4.64 11.88
C THR A 195 29.58 3.49 11.34
N VAL A 196 30.69 3.83 10.67
CA VAL A 196 31.69 2.89 10.10
C VAL A 196 32.26 1.88 11.11
N ASP A 197 32.10 2.14 12.41
CA ASP A 197 32.64 1.33 13.50
C ASP A 197 31.71 0.20 13.97
N VAL A 198 30.44 0.22 13.58
CA VAL A 198 29.44 -0.83 13.86
C VAL A 198 28.96 -1.34 12.50
N GLY A 199 29.41 -2.53 12.10
CA GLY A 199 29.05 -3.11 10.80
C GLY A 199 27.55 -3.38 10.66
N GLU A 200 27.16 -3.95 9.52
CA GLU A 200 25.79 -4.41 9.26
C GLU A 200 25.28 -5.26 10.45
N GLU A 201 24.24 -4.79 11.14
CA GLU A 201 23.62 -5.52 12.23
C GLU A 201 22.43 -6.31 11.68
N ILE A 202 22.45 -7.62 11.93
CA ILE A 202 21.34 -8.49 11.58
C ILE A 202 20.41 -8.53 12.80
N MET A 203 19.20 -8.02 12.63
CA MET A 203 18.18 -8.03 13.67
C MET A 203 17.07 -9.03 13.33
N ASP A 204 16.62 -9.76 14.34
CA ASP A 204 15.43 -10.62 14.25
C ASP A 204 14.23 -9.88 14.84
N PHE A 205 13.10 -9.93 14.13
CA PHE A 205 11.85 -9.31 14.54
C PHE A 205 10.86 -10.35 15.03
N GLU A 206 10.45 -10.21 16.29
CA GLU A 206 9.39 -11.01 16.89
C GLU A 206 8.02 -10.35 16.69
N LYS A 207 6.99 -11.17 16.53
CA LYS A 207 5.62 -10.70 16.29
C LYS A 207 5.12 -9.84 17.47
N GLY A 208 4.72 -8.61 17.16
CA GLY A 208 4.18 -7.65 18.12
C GLY A 208 5.19 -6.64 18.66
N ASP A 209 6.48 -6.82 18.38
CA ASP A 209 7.51 -5.88 18.82
C ASP A 209 7.45 -4.55 18.05
N GLN A 210 7.95 -3.49 18.70
CA GLN A 210 8.00 -2.14 18.15
C GLN A 210 9.44 -1.68 18.08
N HIS A 211 9.83 -1.14 16.92
CA HIS A 211 11.18 -0.67 16.67
C HIS A 211 11.16 0.72 16.04
N ILE A 212 12.29 1.43 16.18
CA ILE A 212 12.58 2.65 15.46
C ILE A 212 13.85 2.41 14.63
N MET A 213 13.77 2.63 13.33
CA MET A 213 14.92 2.50 12.42
C MET A 213 14.70 3.28 11.13
N ARG A 214 15.72 3.31 10.28
CA ARG A 214 15.62 3.89 8.95
C ARG A 214 14.59 3.16 8.10
N TYR A 215 13.93 3.89 7.22
CA TYR A 215 12.90 3.34 6.36
C TYR A 215 13.46 2.39 5.28
N LYS A 216 14.62 2.73 4.69
CA LYS A 216 15.23 1.99 3.57
C LYS A 216 15.34 0.47 3.78
N PRO A 217 15.83 -0.07 4.91
CA PRO A 217 15.90 -1.52 5.13
C PRO A 217 14.54 -2.22 5.27
N VAL A 218 13.51 -1.50 5.71
CA VAL A 218 12.19 -2.06 6.02
C VAL A 218 11.15 -1.81 4.94
N ALA A 219 11.48 -1.05 3.89
CA ALA A 219 10.57 -0.75 2.79
C ALA A 219 9.96 -2.01 2.16
N SER A 220 10.78 -3.04 1.89
CA SER A 220 10.32 -4.32 1.34
C SER A 220 9.41 -5.11 2.30
N LEU A 221 9.61 -4.96 3.61
CA LEU A 221 8.79 -5.60 4.65
C LEU A 221 7.43 -4.92 4.81
N ILE A 222 7.36 -3.63 4.51
CA ILE A 222 6.12 -2.86 4.49
C ILE A 222 5.31 -3.24 3.24
N GLU A 223 5.97 -3.43 2.09
CA GLU A 223 5.32 -3.91 0.87
C GLU A 223 4.73 -5.32 1.02
N SER A 224 5.44 -6.22 1.71
CA SER A 224 4.96 -7.57 2.00
C SER A 224 3.87 -7.64 3.08
N GLY A 225 3.70 -6.57 3.87
CA GLY A 225 2.77 -6.51 5.00
C GLY A 225 3.29 -7.15 6.29
N ALA A 226 4.53 -7.64 6.31
CA ALA A 226 5.16 -8.21 7.51
C ALA A 226 5.32 -7.17 8.64
N VAL A 227 5.38 -5.89 8.27
CA VAL A 227 5.54 -4.74 9.16
C VAL A 227 4.53 -3.64 8.81
N SER A 228 4.00 -2.98 9.85
CA SER A 228 3.18 -1.76 9.71
C SER A 228 3.83 -0.57 10.39
N LEU A 229 3.69 0.61 9.81
CA LEU A 229 4.14 1.87 10.40
C LEU A 229 3.11 2.40 11.41
N ILE A 230 3.60 3.06 12.47
CA ILE A 230 2.78 3.58 13.58
C ILE A 230 3.11 5.02 13.96
#